data_AF-A0A644WS49-F1
#
_entry.id   AF-A0A644WS49-F1
#
_cell.length_a   1.000
_cell.length_b   1.000
_cell.length_c   1.000
_cell.angle_alpha   90.00
_cell.angle_beta   90.00
_cell.angle_gamma   90.00
#
_symmetry.space_group_name_H-M   'P 1'
#
loop_
_entity.id
_entity.type
_entity.pdbx_description
1 polymer ?
#
loop_
_entity_poly.entity_id
_entity_poly.type
_entity_poly.pdbx_seq_one_letter_code
_entity_poly.pdbx_strand_id
1 'polypeptide(L)'
;MYYRTDLAYEANESLKERVEGIKLNTRNFSHGEVIELEILDDDAEKQVGKKKGKYVTYETNSLKDLSKQSRQEVIEILAGAIKDVSGLERGRVLVVGLGNRNITADALGPKTLDKIKVTRQFFKAYNKEFDQDYNEVAILEPGVLGTTGIETINTIIGVVEKIKPTLLIIIDALASRKMRRLCSVVQITDAGIEPGSGIGNMQGSLNEDTIGIKVVAIGIPTVVDTATIVNDTIEAMEEALRDKTDDVGQIMGILSDLEYNEKHAFIKEILNPMYGESIVTPSSVDSLIENLSEVLAESINKAVHPGYE
;
A
#
# COMPACT_ATOMS: atom_id res chain seq x y z
N MET A 1 -21.04 -7.69 1.25
CA MET A 1 -20.84 -6.53 0.38
C MET A 1 -19.34 -6.21 0.42
N TYR A 2 -18.63 -6.30 -0.70
CA TYR A 2 -17.16 -6.35 -0.72
C TYR A 2 -16.54 -5.04 -0.18
N TYR A 3 -15.71 -5.21 0.84
CA TYR A 3 -15.02 -4.19 1.61
C TYR A 3 -13.93 -3.51 0.76
N ARG A 4 -13.99 -2.20 0.55
CA ARG A 4 -13.05 -1.47 -0.32
C ARG A 4 -11.89 -0.85 0.48
N THR A 5 -10.99 -1.68 1.01
CA THR A 5 -9.67 -1.24 1.50
C THR A 5 -8.61 -2.13 0.91
N ASP A 6 -7.45 -1.57 0.58
CA ASP A 6 -6.27 -2.34 0.21
C ASP A 6 -5.45 -2.78 1.43
N LEU A 7 -5.64 -2.13 2.58
CA LEU A 7 -4.89 -2.40 3.80
C LEU A 7 -5.44 -3.64 4.53
N ALA A 8 -4.56 -4.60 4.81
CA ALA A 8 -4.93 -5.84 5.51
C ALA A 8 -5.30 -5.58 6.97
N TYR A 9 -4.58 -4.66 7.62
CA TYR A 9 -4.91 -4.26 8.99
C TYR A 9 -6.30 -3.59 9.08
N GLU A 10 -6.66 -2.73 8.11
CA GLU A 10 -8.01 -2.15 8.03
C GLU A 10 -9.09 -3.19 7.83
N ALA A 11 -8.85 -4.15 6.94
CA ALA A 11 -9.79 -5.23 6.68
C ALA A 11 -10.06 -6.03 7.95
N ASN A 12 -9.00 -6.35 8.71
CA ASN A 12 -9.11 -7.03 9.99
C ASN A 12 -9.79 -6.19 11.08
N GLU A 13 -9.47 -4.90 11.22
CA GLU A 13 -10.13 -3.98 12.17
C GLU A 13 -11.64 -3.84 11.91
N SER A 14 -12.07 -4.03 10.66
CA SER A 14 -13.47 -3.88 10.25
C SER A 14 -14.33 -5.10 10.61
N LEU A 15 -13.73 -6.18 11.10
CA LEU A 15 -14.44 -7.39 11.50
C LEU A 15 -14.99 -7.25 12.91
N LYS A 16 -16.25 -7.64 13.11
CA LYS A 16 -16.93 -7.59 14.42
C LYS A 16 -16.33 -8.55 15.44
N GLU A 17 -15.81 -9.69 14.96
CA GLU A 17 -15.28 -10.75 15.79
C GLU A 17 -13.81 -11.03 15.44
N ARG A 18 -13.04 -11.48 16.44
CA ARG A 18 -11.67 -11.93 16.21
C ARG A 18 -11.69 -13.19 15.37
N VAL A 19 -10.92 -13.18 14.29
CA VAL A 19 -10.78 -14.31 13.37
C VAL A 19 -9.68 -15.24 13.88
N GLU A 20 -9.99 -16.53 14.00
CA GLU A 20 -8.97 -17.57 14.19
C GLU A 20 -8.08 -17.66 12.94
N GLY A 21 -6.80 -17.99 13.10
CA GLY A 21 -5.86 -18.04 11.97
C GLY A 21 -5.17 -16.72 11.66
N ILE A 22 -5.31 -15.71 12.51
CA ILE A 22 -4.58 -14.44 12.44
C ILE A 22 -3.61 -14.31 13.62
N LYS A 23 -2.35 -13.96 13.34
CA LYS A 23 -1.42 -13.45 14.35
C LYS A 23 -1.26 -11.95 14.17
N LEU A 24 -1.34 -11.22 15.27
CA LEU A 24 -1.17 -9.77 15.31
C LEU A 24 -0.13 -9.40 16.37
N ASN A 25 0.84 -8.59 15.98
CA ASN A 25 1.86 -8.06 16.89
C ASN A 25 2.10 -6.57 16.57
N THR A 26 2.20 -5.74 17.61
CA THR A 26 2.40 -4.29 17.46
C THR A 26 3.65 -3.84 18.18
N ARG A 27 4.48 -3.03 17.53
CA ARG A 27 5.69 -2.42 18.08
C ARG A 27 5.61 -0.90 17.94
N ASN A 28 5.73 -0.21 19.06
CA ASN A 28 5.72 1.26 19.09
C ASN A 28 7.12 1.82 18.85
N PHE A 29 7.19 2.87 18.03
CA PHE A 29 8.37 3.67 17.75
C PHE A 29 8.11 5.14 18.11
N SER A 30 9.14 5.97 18.01
CA SER A 30 9.05 7.37 18.43
C SER A 30 8.03 8.18 17.60
N HIS A 31 7.86 7.81 16.32
CA HIS A 31 7.07 8.56 15.34
C HIS A 31 5.96 7.73 14.69
N GLY A 32 5.65 6.55 15.21
CA GLY A 32 4.64 5.67 14.63
C GLY A 32 4.68 4.29 15.26
N GLU A 33 3.89 3.39 14.70
CA GLU A 33 3.85 1.99 15.11
C GLU A 33 4.01 1.07 13.91
N VAL A 34 4.62 -0.09 14.16
CA VAL A 34 4.69 -1.20 13.21
C VAL A 34 3.72 -2.27 13.69
N ILE A 35 2.79 -2.63 12.81
CA ILE A 35 1.80 -3.66 13.03
C ILE A 35 2.13 -4.83 12.08
N GLU A 36 2.44 -5.98 12.66
CA GLU A 36 2.70 -7.22 11.96
C GLU A 36 1.44 -8.09 12.03
N LEU A 37 0.82 -8.36 10.88
CA LEU A 37 -0.35 -9.21 10.72
C LEU A 37 0.02 -10.40 9.84
N GLU A 38 -0.21 -11.62 10.30
CA GLU A 38 0.01 -12.86 9.53
C GLU A 38 -1.33 -13.59 9.36
N ILE A 39 -1.74 -13.81 8.11
CA ILE A 39 -2.94 -14.60 7.75
C ILE A 39 -2.48 -16.01 7.40
N LEU A 40 -2.88 -16.99 8.22
CA LEU A 40 -2.30 -18.34 8.21
C LEU A 40 -3.07 -19.35 7.34
N ASP A 41 -4.38 -19.18 7.19
CA ASP A 41 -5.24 -20.18 6.56
C ASP A 41 -6.32 -19.60 5.64
N ASP A 42 -6.96 -20.48 4.87
CA ASP A 42 -7.94 -20.12 3.84
C ASP A 42 -9.23 -19.55 4.43
N ASP A 43 -9.58 -19.91 5.66
CA ASP A 43 -10.79 -19.44 6.31
C ASP A 43 -10.59 -18.02 6.87
N ALA A 44 -9.39 -17.72 7.39
CA ALA A 44 -8.96 -16.37 7.69
C ALA A 44 -8.88 -15.50 6.42
N GLU A 45 -8.31 -16.02 5.32
CA GLU A 45 -8.28 -15.31 4.03
C GLU A 45 -9.69 -14.91 3.55
N LYS A 46 -10.67 -15.82 3.63
CA LYS A 46 -12.06 -15.54 3.25
C LYS A 46 -12.73 -14.52 4.16
N GLN A 47 -12.50 -14.61 5.48
CA GLN A 47 -13.13 -13.72 6.45
C GLN A 47 -12.56 -12.29 6.37
N VAL A 48 -11.23 -12.16 6.25
CA VAL A 48 -10.56 -10.87 6.10
C VAL A 48 -10.73 -10.31 4.69
N GLY A 49 -10.86 -11.17 3.69
CA GLY A 49 -10.87 -10.77 2.28
C GLY A 49 -9.49 -10.37 1.77
N LYS A 50 -8.43 -10.94 2.35
CA LYS A 50 -7.02 -10.69 2.00
C LYS A 50 -6.26 -12.00 1.95
N LYS A 51 -5.34 -12.10 0.97
CA LYS A 51 -4.57 -13.32 0.72
C LYS A 51 -3.74 -13.74 1.92
N LYS A 52 -3.55 -15.06 2.10
CA LYS A 52 -2.60 -15.59 3.08
C LYS A 52 -1.21 -14.98 2.89
N GLY A 53 -0.52 -14.74 3.99
CA GLY A 53 0.82 -14.15 4.00
C GLY A 53 1.06 -13.22 5.17
N LYS A 54 2.24 -12.63 5.17
CA LYS A 54 2.70 -11.65 6.15
C LYS A 54 2.45 -10.24 5.63
N TYR A 55 1.89 -9.41 6.48
CA TYR A 55 1.64 -7.99 6.26
C TYR A 55 2.34 -7.21 7.36
N VAL A 56 3.17 -6.25 6.98
CA VAL A 56 3.83 -5.33 7.89
C VAL A 56 3.35 -3.93 7.54
N THR A 57 2.66 -3.29 8.47
CA THR A 57 2.08 -1.96 8.30
C THR A 57 2.80 -0.99 9.23
N TYR A 58 3.42 0.04 8.67
CA TYR A 58 3.90 1.20 9.42
C TYR A 58 2.83 2.29 9.37
N GLU A 59 2.31 2.71 10.53
CA GLU A 59 1.31 3.78 10.67
C GLU A 59 1.91 4.93 11.49
N THR A 60 1.79 6.15 10.99
CA THR A 60 2.25 7.39 11.65
C THR A 60 1.18 8.48 11.55
N ASN A 61 1.32 9.56 12.31
CA ASN A 61 0.46 10.73 12.19
C ASN A 61 0.69 11.50 10.88
N SER A 62 1.93 11.52 10.37
CA SER A 62 2.26 12.20 9.12
C SER A 62 3.62 11.75 8.59
N LEU A 63 3.65 11.32 7.31
CA LEU A 63 4.91 11.13 6.58
C LEU A 63 5.41 12.42 5.90
N LYS A 64 4.59 13.48 5.88
CA LYS A 64 4.89 14.73 5.18
C LYS A 64 5.93 15.57 5.91
N ASP A 65 5.73 15.72 7.22
CA ASP A 65 6.45 16.71 8.05
C ASP A 65 7.46 16.04 8.98
N LEU A 66 8.20 15.07 8.44
CA LEU A 66 9.23 14.36 9.20
C LEU A 66 10.50 15.21 9.31
N SER A 67 11.02 15.32 10.53
CA SER A 67 12.38 15.84 10.74
C SER A 67 13.39 14.94 10.02
N LYS A 68 14.61 15.43 9.74
CA LYS A 68 15.67 14.61 9.13
C LYS A 68 15.93 13.32 9.93
N GLN A 69 15.90 13.40 11.26
CA GLN A 69 16.10 12.25 12.13
C GLN A 69 14.92 11.26 12.05
N SER A 70 13.69 11.76 12.12
CA SER A 70 12.48 10.94 12.02
C SER A 70 12.38 10.26 10.66
N ARG A 71 12.76 10.97 9.59
CA ARG A 71 12.83 10.42 8.23
C ARG A 71 13.81 9.26 8.15
N GLN A 72 14.99 9.39 8.75
CA GLN A 72 15.95 8.29 8.80
C GLN A 72 15.40 7.09 9.58
N GLU A 73 14.79 7.31 10.75
CA GLU A 73 14.16 6.25 11.55
C GLU A 73 13.11 5.49 10.73
N VAL A 74 12.25 6.20 9.99
CA VAL A 74 11.25 5.59 9.10
C VAL A 74 11.92 4.76 8.00
N ILE A 75 12.97 5.26 7.37
CA ILE A 75 13.71 4.53 6.33
C ILE A 75 14.30 3.23 6.88
N GLU A 76 14.90 3.25 8.08
CA GLU A 76 15.42 2.03 8.72
C GLU A 76 14.31 1.01 9.01
N ILE A 77 13.17 1.48 9.54
CA ILE A 77 12.01 0.64 9.84
C ILE A 77 11.49 -0.04 8.57
N LEU A 78 11.27 0.73 7.51
CA LEU A 78 10.76 0.22 6.24
C LEU A 78 11.77 -0.71 5.56
N ALA A 79 13.07 -0.35 5.56
CA ALA A 79 14.12 -1.20 5.00
C ALA A 79 14.21 -2.55 5.73
N GLY A 80 14.12 -2.54 7.07
CA GLY A 80 14.06 -3.75 7.89
C GLY A 80 12.85 -4.60 7.55
N ALA A 81 11.65 -4.00 7.45
CA ALA A 81 10.43 -4.69 7.08
C ALA A 81 10.50 -5.31 5.66
N ILE A 82 11.02 -4.58 4.67
CA ILE A 82 11.23 -5.10 3.31
C ILE A 82 12.19 -6.29 3.34
N LYS A 83 13.29 -6.21 4.10
CA LYS A 83 14.26 -7.29 4.23
C LYS A 83 13.67 -8.52 4.91
N ASP A 84 12.91 -8.34 5.98
CA ASP A 84 12.27 -9.42 6.74
C ASP A 84 11.20 -10.14 5.93
N VAL A 85 10.39 -9.41 5.17
CA VAL A 85 9.34 -9.98 4.30
C VAL A 85 9.97 -10.65 3.07
N SER A 86 10.96 -10.00 2.44
CA SER A 86 11.64 -10.55 1.25
C SER A 86 12.55 -11.72 1.56
N GLY A 87 13.11 -11.83 2.76
CA GLY A 87 14.18 -12.79 3.08
C GLY A 87 15.41 -12.64 2.17
N LEU A 88 15.59 -11.47 1.56
CA LEU A 88 16.66 -11.23 0.59
C LEU A 88 17.98 -10.96 1.31
N GLU A 89 18.98 -11.79 1.02
CA GLU A 89 20.38 -11.47 1.33
C GLU A 89 21.12 -11.05 0.05
N ARG A 90 21.06 -11.90 -0.97
CA ARG A 90 21.63 -11.66 -2.30
C ARG A 90 20.69 -12.15 -3.38
N GLY A 91 20.63 -11.45 -4.51
CA GLY A 91 19.78 -11.88 -5.61
C GLY A 91 19.71 -10.92 -6.79
N ARG A 92 18.87 -11.31 -7.76
CA ARG A 92 18.48 -10.48 -8.90
C ARG A 92 17.11 -9.91 -8.61
N VAL A 93 17.02 -8.62 -8.37
CA VAL A 93 15.78 -7.95 -7.99
C VAL A 93 15.20 -7.22 -9.19
N LEU A 94 13.91 -7.40 -9.44
CA LEU A 94 13.14 -6.53 -10.33
C LEU A 94 12.21 -5.69 -9.47
N VAL A 95 12.33 -4.37 -9.55
CA VAL A 95 11.40 -3.43 -8.89
C VAL A 95 10.42 -2.91 -9.94
N VAL A 96 9.13 -3.12 -9.70
CA VAL A 96 8.04 -2.68 -10.57
C VAL A 96 7.27 -1.57 -9.89
N GLY A 97 7.10 -0.45 -10.58
CA GLY A 97 6.30 0.67 -10.14
C GLY A 97 4.97 0.68 -10.90
N LEU A 98 3.89 0.34 -10.21
CA LEU A 98 2.54 0.38 -10.75
C LEU A 98 1.95 1.78 -10.68
N GLY A 99 0.96 2.01 -11.55
CA GLY A 99 0.19 3.24 -11.60
C GLY A 99 0.44 4.07 -12.85
N ASN A 100 -0.35 5.12 -13.01
CA ASN A 100 -0.33 6.03 -14.14
C ASN A 100 0.41 7.31 -13.77
N ARG A 101 1.58 7.52 -14.38
CA ARG A 101 2.40 8.73 -14.20
C ARG A 101 1.66 10.06 -14.48
N ASN A 102 0.57 10.02 -15.27
CA ASN A 102 -0.24 11.20 -15.59
C ASN A 102 -1.29 11.54 -14.51
N ILE A 103 -1.51 10.67 -13.53
CA ILE A 103 -2.45 10.89 -12.42
C ILE A 103 -1.61 11.00 -11.15
N THR A 104 -1.47 12.20 -10.57
CA THR A 104 -0.53 12.42 -9.47
C THR A 104 -0.71 11.45 -8.30
N ALA A 105 -1.94 11.21 -7.87
CA ALA A 105 -2.24 10.30 -6.76
C ALA A 105 -1.87 8.83 -7.05
N ASP A 106 -1.79 8.46 -8.33
CA ASP A 106 -1.45 7.12 -8.81
C ASP A 106 0.00 7.02 -9.29
N ALA A 107 0.77 8.12 -9.26
CA ALA A 107 2.13 8.18 -9.78
C ALA A 107 3.20 7.69 -8.77
N LEU A 108 2.80 7.13 -7.62
CA LEU A 108 3.72 6.72 -6.55
C LEU A 108 4.76 5.69 -7.04
N GLY A 109 4.32 4.64 -7.72
CA GLY A 109 5.20 3.61 -8.28
C GLY A 109 6.22 4.22 -9.25
N PRO A 110 5.78 4.84 -10.37
CA PRO A 110 6.67 5.50 -11.32
C PRO A 110 7.65 6.50 -10.68
N LYS A 111 7.18 7.35 -9.76
CA LYS A 111 8.06 8.35 -9.09
C LYS A 111 9.06 7.73 -8.13
N THR A 112 8.74 6.58 -7.54
CA THR A 112 9.68 5.83 -6.70
C THR A 112 10.77 5.21 -7.55
N LEU A 113 10.41 4.64 -8.70
CA LEU A 113 11.38 4.03 -9.62
C LEU A 113 12.45 5.00 -10.11
N ASP A 114 12.09 6.27 -10.35
CA ASP A 114 13.03 7.32 -10.78
C ASP A 114 14.21 7.50 -9.80
N LYS A 115 14.07 7.01 -8.56
CA LYS A 115 15.04 7.16 -7.45
C LYS A 115 15.68 5.83 -7.01
N ILE A 116 15.30 4.72 -7.64
CA ILE A 116 15.90 3.40 -7.36
C ILE A 116 17.29 3.32 -8.01
N LYS A 117 18.26 2.77 -7.27
CA LYS A 117 19.63 2.59 -7.77
C LYS A 117 19.70 1.37 -8.69
N VAL A 118 19.58 1.60 -9.99
CA VAL A 118 19.65 0.53 -11.00
C VAL A 118 21.09 0.07 -11.20
N THR A 119 21.33 -1.23 -11.05
CA THR A 119 22.69 -1.81 -11.11
C THR A 119 22.85 -2.92 -12.16
N ARG A 120 21.76 -3.49 -12.68
CA ARG A 120 21.78 -4.64 -13.61
C ARG A 120 22.70 -4.43 -14.81
N GLN A 121 22.71 -3.23 -15.39
CA GLN A 121 23.55 -2.89 -16.54
C GLN A 121 25.05 -3.07 -16.25
N PHE A 122 25.50 -2.80 -15.03
CA PHE A 122 26.91 -2.99 -14.65
C PHE A 122 27.25 -4.47 -14.47
N PHE A 123 26.34 -5.25 -13.88
CA PHE A 123 26.51 -6.71 -13.80
C PHE A 123 26.64 -7.34 -15.18
N LYS A 124 25.83 -6.90 -16.15
CA LYS A 124 25.89 -7.41 -17.52
C LYS A 124 27.11 -6.91 -18.28
N ALA A 125 27.43 -5.61 -18.20
CA ALA A 125 28.56 -5.03 -18.93
C ALA A 125 29.91 -5.61 -18.51
N TYR A 126 30.08 -5.89 -17.21
CA TYR A 126 31.32 -6.44 -16.66
C TYR A 126 31.29 -7.95 -16.43
N ASN A 127 30.22 -8.63 -16.86
CA ASN A 127 29.99 -10.06 -16.62
C ASN A 127 30.21 -10.45 -15.14
N LYS A 128 29.74 -9.60 -14.21
CA LYS A 128 29.82 -9.85 -12.77
C LYS A 128 28.69 -10.81 -12.36
N GLU A 129 29.02 -11.80 -11.56
CA GLU A 129 28.04 -12.61 -10.84
C GLU A 129 27.81 -12.12 -9.42
N PHE A 130 28.72 -11.30 -8.89
CA PHE A 130 28.71 -10.82 -7.52
C PHE A 130 29.30 -9.42 -7.40
N ASP A 131 28.80 -8.65 -6.44
CA ASP A 131 29.37 -7.39 -5.98
C ASP A 131 29.15 -7.30 -4.45
N GLN A 132 30.15 -6.80 -3.73
CA GLN A 132 30.10 -6.74 -2.27
C GLN A 132 29.01 -5.78 -1.79
N ASP A 133 28.83 -4.66 -2.47
CA ASP A 133 27.96 -3.58 -2.00
C ASP A 133 26.58 -3.64 -2.66
N TYR A 134 26.50 -4.18 -3.87
CA TYR A 134 25.30 -4.13 -4.69
C TYR A 134 24.75 -5.52 -5.02
N ASN A 135 23.43 -5.69 -4.95
CA ASN A 135 22.71 -6.71 -5.70
C ASN A 135 22.46 -6.27 -7.15
N GLU A 136 22.10 -7.23 -8.02
CA GLU A 136 21.69 -6.97 -9.40
C GLU A 136 20.24 -6.47 -9.42
N VAL A 137 20.01 -5.17 -9.58
CA VAL A 137 18.69 -4.54 -9.54
C VAL A 137 18.32 -3.97 -10.90
N ALA A 138 17.12 -4.32 -11.38
CA ALA A 138 16.47 -3.73 -12.53
C ALA A 138 15.14 -3.08 -12.11
N ILE A 139 14.68 -2.11 -12.90
CA ILE A 139 13.38 -1.46 -12.71
C ILE A 139 12.50 -1.63 -13.94
N LEU A 140 11.18 -1.60 -13.75
CA LEU A 140 10.20 -1.63 -14.83
C LEU A 140 8.97 -0.78 -14.46
N GLU A 141 8.66 0.20 -15.30
CA GLU A 141 7.37 0.88 -15.31
C GLU A 141 6.53 0.28 -16.45
N PRO A 142 5.54 -0.58 -16.16
CA PRO A 142 4.78 -1.29 -17.19
C PRO A 142 3.74 -0.41 -17.89
N GLY A 143 3.43 0.76 -17.33
CA GLY A 143 2.31 1.60 -17.74
C GLY A 143 0.96 1.00 -17.32
N VAL A 144 -0.11 1.51 -17.92
CA VAL A 144 -1.49 1.05 -17.68
C VAL A 144 -2.15 0.66 -18.99
N LEU A 145 -3.15 -0.22 -18.94
CA LEU A 145 -3.88 -0.70 -20.12
C LEU A 145 -4.34 0.44 -21.05
N GLY A 146 -4.82 1.55 -20.47
CA GLY A 146 -5.32 2.70 -21.23
C GLY A 146 -4.24 3.44 -22.04
N THR A 147 -2.96 3.28 -21.71
CA THR A 147 -1.86 3.92 -22.44
C THR A 147 -1.10 2.96 -23.33
N THR A 148 -0.98 1.70 -22.93
CA THR A 148 -0.16 0.69 -23.64
C THR A 148 -0.98 -0.28 -24.49
N GLY A 149 -2.27 -0.46 -24.18
CA GLY A 149 -3.10 -1.53 -24.76
C GLY A 149 -2.75 -2.94 -24.28
N ILE A 150 -1.83 -3.07 -23.30
CA ILE A 150 -1.38 -4.34 -22.74
C ILE A 150 -1.72 -4.33 -21.25
N GLU A 151 -2.34 -5.40 -20.74
CA GLU A 151 -2.56 -5.54 -19.30
C GLU A 151 -1.21 -5.58 -18.57
N THR A 152 -1.12 -4.82 -17.47
CA THR A 152 0.11 -4.64 -16.71
C THR A 152 0.75 -5.96 -16.30
N ILE A 153 -0.06 -6.95 -15.91
CA ILE A 153 0.40 -8.30 -15.56
C ILE A 153 1.16 -8.99 -16.70
N ASN A 154 0.71 -8.85 -17.95
CA ASN A 154 1.35 -9.48 -19.10
C ASN A 154 2.73 -8.88 -19.38
N THR A 155 2.88 -7.56 -19.22
CA THR A 155 4.18 -6.88 -19.33
C THR A 155 5.13 -7.37 -18.25
N ILE A 156 4.66 -7.50 -17.01
CA ILE A 156 5.49 -7.97 -15.88
C ILE A 156 5.93 -9.42 -16.11
N ILE A 157 5.01 -10.33 -16.44
CA ILE A 157 5.30 -11.75 -16.70
C ILE A 157 6.33 -11.87 -17.83
N GLY A 158 6.12 -11.18 -18.97
CA GLY A 158 7.04 -11.24 -20.10
C GLY A 158 8.47 -10.77 -19.74
N VAL A 159 8.60 -9.75 -18.88
CA VAL A 159 9.91 -9.30 -18.39
C VAL A 159 10.51 -10.31 -17.41
N VAL A 160 9.73 -10.83 -16.46
CA VAL A 160 10.17 -11.82 -15.47
C VAL A 160 10.70 -13.08 -16.18
N GLU A 161 9.97 -13.62 -17.15
CA GLU A 161 10.40 -14.79 -17.94
C GLU A 161 11.74 -14.53 -18.67
N LYS A 162 11.92 -13.31 -19.17
CA LYS A 162 13.10 -12.94 -19.95
C LYS A 162 14.33 -12.71 -19.08
N ILE A 163 14.20 -11.98 -17.97
CA ILE A 163 15.34 -11.53 -17.17
C ILE A 163 15.63 -12.42 -15.96
N LYS A 164 14.67 -13.29 -15.59
CA LYS A 164 14.72 -14.28 -14.51
C LYS A 164 15.20 -13.70 -13.18
N PRO A 165 14.51 -12.68 -12.63
CA PRO A 165 14.81 -12.18 -11.29
C PRO A 165 14.50 -13.27 -10.24
N THR A 166 15.12 -13.18 -9.07
CA THR A 166 14.85 -14.05 -7.92
C THR A 166 13.85 -13.43 -6.96
N LEU A 167 13.65 -12.11 -7.04
CA LEU A 167 12.69 -11.35 -6.24
C LEU A 167 12.03 -10.28 -7.12
N LEU A 168 10.71 -10.18 -7.02
CA LEU A 168 9.92 -9.07 -7.56
C LEU A 168 9.46 -8.18 -6.40
N ILE A 169 9.81 -6.89 -6.44
CA ILE A 169 9.26 -5.87 -5.54
C ILE A 169 8.27 -5.03 -6.32
N ILE A 170 7.02 -4.93 -5.87
CA ILE A 170 5.96 -4.16 -6.53
C ILE A 170 5.64 -2.95 -5.65
N ILE A 171 5.54 -1.77 -6.25
CA ILE A 171 5.20 -0.52 -5.57
C ILE A 171 3.90 0.00 -6.17
N ASP A 172 2.89 0.22 -5.34
CA ASP A 172 1.56 0.64 -5.80
C ASP A 172 0.95 1.74 -4.93
N ALA A 173 0.09 2.55 -5.54
CA ALA A 173 -0.78 3.48 -4.84
C ALA A 173 -2.05 2.74 -4.38
N LEU A 174 -2.36 2.79 -3.09
CA LEU A 174 -3.48 2.07 -2.49
C LEU A 174 -4.67 2.98 -2.22
N ALA A 175 -5.83 2.39 -1.93
CA ALA A 175 -6.98 3.05 -1.36
C ALA A 175 -7.18 2.69 0.13
N SER A 176 -7.54 3.70 0.93
CA SER A 176 -7.85 3.57 2.36
C SER A 176 -9.35 3.76 2.63
N ARG A 177 -9.81 3.21 3.76
CA ARG A 177 -11.15 3.45 4.32
C ARG A 177 -11.17 4.41 5.49
N LYS A 178 -10.04 4.99 5.86
CA LYS A 178 -9.97 6.03 6.87
C LYS A 178 -9.19 7.22 6.32
N MET A 179 -9.78 8.39 6.40
CA MET A 179 -9.15 9.66 6.02
C MET A 179 -7.80 9.85 6.69
N ARG A 180 -7.68 9.48 7.97
CA ARG A 180 -6.44 9.63 8.77
C ARG A 180 -5.25 8.81 8.23
N ARG A 181 -5.50 7.80 7.39
CA ARG A 181 -4.49 6.88 6.85
C ARG A 181 -3.97 7.27 5.45
N LEU A 182 -4.57 8.31 4.86
CA LEU A 182 -4.08 8.90 3.61
C LEU A 182 -2.66 9.41 3.79
N CYS A 183 -1.73 8.89 2.98
CA CYS A 183 -0.32 9.28 2.94
C CYS A 183 0.40 9.19 4.29
N SER A 184 -0.09 8.35 5.20
CA SER A 184 0.46 8.19 6.56
C SER A 184 0.67 6.73 6.96
N VAL A 185 0.37 5.81 6.04
CA VAL A 185 0.54 4.36 6.21
C VAL A 185 1.38 3.79 5.08
N VAL A 186 2.31 2.89 5.42
CA VAL A 186 3.02 2.06 4.44
C VAL A 186 2.74 0.59 4.76
N GLN A 187 2.23 -0.17 3.80
CA GLN A 187 2.03 -1.61 3.91
C GLN A 187 3.06 -2.35 3.06
N ILE A 188 3.70 -3.36 3.63
CA ILE A 188 4.65 -4.26 2.97
C ILE A 188 4.15 -5.69 3.17
N THR A 189 4.07 -6.49 2.10
CA THR A 189 3.54 -7.87 2.19
C THR A 189 4.16 -8.82 1.18
N ASP A 190 4.24 -10.11 1.51
CA ASP A 190 4.59 -11.19 0.59
C ASP A 190 3.35 -11.87 -0.06
N ALA A 191 2.14 -11.48 0.35
CA ALA A 191 0.90 -12.03 -0.19
C ALA A 191 0.58 -11.56 -1.62
N GLY A 192 1.37 -10.63 -2.15
CA GLY A 192 1.17 -9.97 -3.43
C GLY A 192 0.22 -8.78 -3.36
N ILE A 193 -0.27 -8.36 -4.52
CA ILE A 193 -1.18 -7.21 -4.65
C ILE A 193 -2.19 -7.43 -5.77
N GLU A 194 -3.37 -6.86 -5.63
CA GLU A 194 -4.39 -6.79 -6.69
C GLU A 194 -4.54 -5.32 -7.11
N PRO A 195 -3.88 -4.90 -8.20
CA PRO A 195 -3.90 -3.51 -8.65
C PRO A 195 -5.34 -3.05 -8.89
N GLY A 196 -5.67 -1.86 -8.40
CA GLY A 196 -6.99 -1.23 -8.56
C GLY A 196 -8.12 -1.86 -7.74
N SER A 197 -7.86 -2.85 -6.88
CA SER A 197 -8.89 -3.51 -6.07
C SER A 197 -9.60 -2.57 -5.09
N GLY A 198 -8.87 -1.65 -4.43
CA GLY A 198 -9.43 -0.65 -3.51
C GLY A 198 -10.40 0.35 -4.15
N ILE A 199 -10.36 0.53 -5.47
CA ILE A 199 -11.28 1.40 -6.23
C ILE A 199 -12.25 0.60 -7.12
N GLY A 200 -12.21 -0.73 -7.09
CA GLY A 200 -13.15 -1.61 -7.80
C GLY A 200 -12.73 -2.06 -9.21
N ASN A 201 -11.49 -1.78 -9.62
CA ASN A 201 -10.92 -2.15 -10.92
C ASN A 201 -9.86 -3.26 -10.76
N MET A 202 -10.29 -4.48 -10.47
CA MET A 202 -9.37 -5.62 -10.29
C MET A 202 -8.72 -6.03 -11.62
N GLN A 203 -7.39 -6.00 -11.70
CA GLN A 203 -6.61 -6.39 -12.89
C GLN A 203 -5.80 -7.69 -12.70
N GLY A 204 -6.37 -8.64 -11.95
CA GLY A 204 -5.69 -9.90 -11.59
C GLY A 204 -4.69 -9.71 -10.44
N SER A 205 -4.40 -10.80 -9.72
CA SER A 205 -3.47 -10.77 -8.60
C SER A 205 -2.03 -10.89 -9.10
N LEU A 206 -1.13 -10.09 -8.54
CA LEU A 206 0.32 -10.15 -8.73
C LEU A 206 0.93 -10.72 -7.45
N ASN A 207 1.14 -12.03 -7.44
CA ASN A 207 1.63 -12.80 -6.29
C ASN A 207 2.56 -13.93 -6.75
N GLU A 208 3.12 -14.69 -5.81
CA GLU A 208 4.05 -15.78 -6.14
C GLU A 208 3.40 -16.87 -6.99
N ASP A 209 2.13 -17.20 -6.79
CA ASP A 209 1.41 -18.21 -7.57
C ASP A 209 1.24 -17.82 -9.04
N THR A 210 1.03 -16.52 -9.31
CA THR A 210 0.78 -15.99 -10.66
C THR A 210 2.06 -15.65 -11.40
N ILE A 211 3.10 -15.18 -10.70
CA ILE A 211 4.37 -14.75 -11.30
C ILE A 211 5.43 -15.87 -11.29
N GLY A 212 5.35 -16.82 -10.36
CA GLY A 212 6.26 -17.96 -10.24
C GLY A 212 7.61 -17.65 -9.57
N ILE A 213 7.78 -16.45 -8.99
CA ILE A 213 8.92 -16.06 -8.16
C ILE A 213 8.41 -15.32 -6.93
N LYS A 214 9.25 -15.22 -5.88
CA LYS A 214 8.91 -14.48 -4.68
C LYS A 214 8.52 -13.04 -5.01
N VAL A 215 7.37 -12.61 -4.48
CA VAL A 215 6.82 -11.26 -4.65
C VAL A 215 6.77 -10.55 -3.30
N VAL A 216 7.19 -9.29 -3.27
CA VAL A 216 6.94 -8.38 -2.16
C VAL A 216 6.21 -7.16 -2.70
N ALA A 217 5.02 -6.89 -2.21
CA ALA A 217 4.26 -5.69 -2.54
C ALA A 217 4.42 -4.64 -1.45
N ILE A 218 4.58 -3.39 -1.87
CA ILE A 218 4.68 -2.20 -1.03
C ILE A 218 3.61 -1.22 -1.51
N GLY A 219 2.77 -0.73 -0.60
CA GLY A 219 1.73 0.20 -0.97
C GLY A 219 1.46 1.26 0.08
N ILE A 220 1.08 2.44 -0.40
CA ILE A 220 0.71 3.60 0.44
C ILE A 220 -0.68 4.06 0.00
N PRO A 221 -1.64 4.25 0.92
CA PRO A 221 -2.92 4.80 0.55
C PRO A 221 -2.79 6.25 0.14
N THR A 222 -3.04 6.56 -1.13
CA THR A 222 -2.98 7.94 -1.66
C THR A 222 -4.36 8.50 -1.92
N VAL A 223 -5.39 7.65 -1.94
CA VAL A 223 -6.77 8.02 -2.21
C VAL A 223 -7.75 7.35 -1.26
N VAL A 224 -8.92 7.96 -1.11
CA VAL A 224 -10.11 7.37 -0.50
C VAL A 224 -11.32 7.61 -1.39
N ASP A 225 -12.36 6.79 -1.25
CA ASP A 225 -13.67 7.08 -1.83
C ASP A 225 -14.30 8.32 -1.19
N THR A 226 -15.02 9.11 -1.98
CA THR A 226 -15.78 10.27 -1.51
C THR A 226 -16.75 9.90 -0.39
N ALA A 227 -17.41 8.74 -0.48
CA ALA A 227 -18.33 8.30 0.58
C ALA A 227 -17.61 8.06 1.91
N THR A 228 -16.34 7.63 1.89
CA THR A 228 -15.50 7.48 3.08
C THR A 228 -15.30 8.82 3.79
N ILE A 229 -15.02 9.89 3.02
CA ILE A 229 -14.82 11.23 3.61
C ILE A 229 -16.07 11.71 4.34
N VAL A 230 -17.23 11.58 3.69
CA VAL A 230 -18.50 12.01 4.27
C VAL A 230 -18.81 11.19 5.52
N ASN A 231 -18.58 9.88 5.48
CA ASN A 231 -18.83 8.99 6.62
C ASN A 231 -17.93 9.34 7.82
N ASP A 232 -16.62 9.47 7.59
CA ASP A 232 -15.65 9.85 8.62
C ASP A 232 -15.95 11.25 9.19
N THR A 233 -16.48 12.17 8.37
CA THR A 233 -16.90 13.51 8.81
C THR A 233 -18.13 13.44 9.74
N ILE A 234 -19.08 12.56 9.43
CA ILE A 234 -20.26 12.33 10.28
C ILE A 234 -19.83 11.74 11.63
N GLU A 235 -18.90 10.77 11.65
CA GLU A 235 -18.36 10.21 12.90
C GLU A 235 -17.62 11.26 13.72
N ALA A 236 -16.76 12.08 13.09
CA ALA A 236 -16.06 13.17 13.77
C ALA A 236 -17.04 14.21 14.34
N MET A 237 -18.15 14.47 13.65
CA MET A 237 -19.21 15.34 14.14
C MET A 237 -19.93 14.73 15.36
N GLU A 238 -20.26 13.43 15.32
CA GLU A 238 -20.84 12.71 16.46
C GLU A 238 -19.92 12.78 17.68
N GLU A 239 -18.62 12.54 17.52
CA GLU A 239 -17.62 12.64 18.59
C GLU A 239 -17.53 14.07 19.16
N ALA A 240 -17.39 15.07 18.30
CA ALA A 240 -17.31 16.47 18.72
C ALA A 240 -18.59 16.99 19.41
N LEU A 241 -19.74 16.39 19.14
CA LEU A 241 -21.00 16.70 19.80
C LEU A 241 -21.13 16.03 21.16
N ARG A 242 -20.59 14.81 21.35
CA ARG A 242 -20.61 14.12 22.65
C ARG A 242 -19.90 14.93 23.75
N ASP A 243 -18.87 15.68 23.37
CA ASP A 243 -18.16 16.58 24.30
C ASP A 243 -18.97 17.82 24.70
N LYS A 244 -20.09 18.09 24.01
CA LYS A 244 -20.88 19.33 24.17
C LYS A 244 -22.30 19.10 24.66
N THR A 245 -22.88 17.93 24.42
CA THR A 245 -24.26 17.62 24.76
C THR A 245 -24.48 16.12 24.88
N ASP A 246 -25.38 15.72 25.78
CA ASP A 246 -25.85 14.34 25.91
C ASP A 246 -26.89 13.97 24.83
N ASP A 247 -27.44 14.96 24.11
CA ASP A 247 -28.53 14.77 23.13
C ASP A 247 -28.04 14.45 21.70
N VAL A 248 -26.81 13.95 21.54
CA VAL A 248 -26.20 13.66 20.21
C VAL A 248 -27.10 12.78 19.35
N GLY A 249 -27.68 11.73 19.94
CA GLY A 249 -28.58 10.81 19.21
C GLY A 249 -29.83 11.50 18.67
N GLN A 250 -30.35 12.54 19.34
CA GLN A 250 -31.48 13.31 18.83
C GLN A 250 -31.06 14.25 17.69
N ILE A 251 -29.85 14.82 17.76
CA ILE A 251 -29.31 15.73 16.75
C ILE A 251 -29.02 14.99 15.45
N MET A 252 -28.42 13.80 15.56
CA MET A 252 -27.97 13.00 14.43
C MET A 252 -29.05 12.04 13.90
N GLY A 253 -30.00 11.67 14.77
CA GLY A 253 -31.12 10.80 14.45
C GLY A 253 -30.67 9.44 13.91
N ILE A 254 -31.29 9.01 12.81
CA ILE A 254 -31.05 7.72 12.16
C ILE A 254 -29.57 7.53 11.80
N LEU A 255 -28.81 8.60 11.55
CA LEU A 255 -27.39 8.48 11.18
C LEU A 255 -26.53 7.90 12.30
N SER A 256 -26.91 8.06 13.57
CA SER A 256 -26.16 7.48 14.69
C SER A 256 -26.49 6.01 14.95
N ASP A 257 -27.63 5.52 14.44
CA ASP A 257 -28.04 4.13 14.61
C ASP A 257 -27.47 3.20 13.52
N LEU A 258 -27.07 3.78 12.38
CA LEU A 258 -26.48 3.02 11.27
C LEU A 258 -25.05 2.60 11.56
N GLU A 259 -24.73 1.33 11.28
CA GLU A 259 -23.34 0.87 11.32
C GLU A 259 -22.50 1.57 10.23
N TYR A 260 -21.18 1.67 10.43
CA TYR A 260 -20.26 2.35 9.52
C TYR A 260 -20.50 1.97 8.04
N ASN A 261 -20.67 0.68 7.76
CA ASN A 261 -20.84 0.16 6.41
C ASN A 261 -22.22 0.49 5.81
N GLU A 262 -23.27 0.48 6.62
CA GLU A 262 -24.62 0.84 6.18
C GLU A 262 -24.68 2.33 5.86
N LYS A 263 -24.09 3.16 6.73
CA LYS A 263 -23.94 4.60 6.52
C LYS A 263 -23.15 4.89 5.24
N HIS A 264 -22.01 4.20 5.04
CA HIS A 264 -21.20 4.33 3.83
C HIS A 264 -21.96 3.98 2.54
N ALA A 265 -22.66 2.84 2.53
CA ALA A 265 -23.44 2.41 1.37
C ALA A 265 -24.56 3.41 1.04
N PHE A 266 -25.27 3.90 2.06
CA PHE A 266 -26.31 4.91 1.90
C PHE A 266 -25.77 6.22 1.32
N ILE A 267 -24.63 6.71 1.85
CA ILE A 267 -23.94 7.89 1.32
C ILE A 267 -23.57 7.67 -0.16
N LYS A 268 -23.02 6.50 -0.49
CA LYS A 268 -22.62 6.18 -1.85
C LYS A 268 -23.81 6.17 -2.82
N GLU A 269 -24.96 5.63 -2.42
CA GLU A 269 -26.19 5.66 -3.21
C GLU A 269 -26.67 7.09 -3.49
N ILE A 270 -26.51 8.00 -2.53
CA ILE A 270 -26.85 9.43 -2.70
C ILE A 270 -25.87 10.13 -3.64
N LEU A 271 -24.57 9.86 -3.51
CA LEU A 271 -23.52 10.56 -4.26
C LEU A 271 -23.40 10.09 -5.72
N ASN A 272 -23.60 8.80 -5.98
CA ASN A 272 -23.34 8.20 -7.29
C ASN A 272 -24.15 8.84 -8.44
N PRO A 273 -25.44 9.21 -8.29
CA PRO A 273 -26.17 9.94 -9.33
C PRO A 273 -25.63 11.35 -9.63
N MET A 274 -24.91 11.97 -8.69
CA MET A 274 -24.41 13.34 -8.83
C MET A 274 -22.99 13.39 -9.41
N TYR A 275 -22.11 12.51 -8.93
CA TYR A 275 -20.67 12.57 -9.22
C TYR A 275 -20.06 11.24 -9.70
N GLY A 276 -20.88 10.19 -9.85
CA GLY A 276 -20.39 8.85 -10.17
C GLY A 276 -19.47 8.28 -9.08
N GLU A 277 -18.66 7.28 -9.43
CA GLU A 277 -17.57 6.84 -8.57
C GLU A 277 -16.45 7.87 -8.58
N SER A 278 -16.21 8.50 -7.43
CA SER A 278 -15.24 9.57 -7.26
C SER A 278 -14.29 9.26 -6.12
N ILE A 279 -13.00 9.48 -6.38
CA ILE A 279 -11.92 9.36 -5.40
C ILE A 279 -11.43 10.74 -4.98
N VAL A 280 -10.93 10.82 -3.75
CA VAL A 280 -10.42 12.06 -3.17
C VAL A 280 -9.01 11.83 -2.65
N THR A 281 -8.19 12.86 -2.83
CA THR A 281 -6.79 12.94 -2.39
C THR A 281 -6.54 14.33 -1.80
N PRO A 282 -5.55 14.51 -0.90
CA PRO A 282 -5.18 15.84 -0.42
C PRO A 282 -4.79 16.79 -1.56
N SER A 283 -5.06 18.08 -1.40
CA SER A 283 -4.70 19.11 -2.39
C SER A 283 -3.19 19.26 -2.61
N SER A 284 -2.39 18.90 -1.59
CA SER A 284 -0.92 18.86 -1.70
C SER A 284 -0.39 17.48 -2.11
N VAL A 285 -1.14 16.72 -2.90
CA VAL A 285 -0.76 15.36 -3.32
C VAL A 285 0.57 15.35 -4.08
N ASP A 286 0.87 16.36 -4.88
CA ASP A 286 2.13 16.40 -5.65
C ASP A 286 3.37 16.36 -4.76
N SER A 287 3.40 17.15 -3.69
CA SER A 287 4.52 17.17 -2.74
C SER A 287 4.53 15.95 -1.81
N LEU A 288 3.35 15.41 -1.49
CA LEU A 288 3.24 14.17 -0.73
C LEU A 288 3.84 13.00 -1.52
N ILE A 289 3.41 12.80 -2.76
CA ILE A 289 3.91 11.71 -3.60
C ILE A 289 5.41 11.87 -3.86
N GLU A 290 5.90 13.10 -4.04
CA GLU A 290 7.35 13.32 -4.17
C GLU A 290 8.10 12.86 -2.91
N ASN A 291 7.70 13.33 -1.73
CA ASN A 291 8.34 12.94 -0.46
C ASN A 291 8.25 11.42 -0.22
N LEU A 292 7.06 10.84 -0.36
CA LEU A 292 6.83 9.41 -0.15
C LEU A 292 7.67 8.55 -1.11
N SER A 293 7.77 8.97 -2.37
CA SER A 293 8.59 8.26 -3.36
C SER A 293 10.08 8.28 -3.02
N GLU A 294 10.59 9.36 -2.42
CA GLU A 294 11.96 9.41 -1.92
C GLU A 294 12.14 8.47 -0.72
N VAL A 295 11.23 8.50 0.25
CA VAL A 295 11.30 7.63 1.44
C VAL A 295 11.26 6.15 1.04
N LEU A 296 10.36 5.78 0.13
CA LEU A 296 10.26 4.41 -0.37
C LEU A 296 11.52 4.00 -1.15
N ALA A 297 12.03 4.86 -2.03
CA ALA A 297 13.22 4.54 -2.82
C ALA A 297 14.45 4.31 -1.93
N GLU A 298 14.68 5.19 -0.94
CA GLU A 298 15.76 5.02 0.03
C GLU A 298 15.60 3.73 0.85
N SER A 299 14.38 3.45 1.31
CA SER A 299 14.07 2.21 2.05
C SER A 299 14.32 0.96 1.22
N ILE A 300 13.91 0.95 -0.06
CA ILE A 300 14.14 -0.17 -0.97
C ILE A 300 15.63 -0.30 -1.27
N ASN A 301 16.32 0.79 -1.63
CA ASN A 301 17.76 0.77 -1.91
C ASN A 301 18.54 0.18 -0.72
N LYS A 302 18.21 0.62 0.50
CA LYS A 302 18.81 0.12 1.74
C LYS A 302 18.49 -1.34 2.03
N ALA A 303 17.26 -1.78 1.73
CA ALA A 303 16.87 -3.18 1.89
C ALA A 303 17.56 -4.12 0.88
N VAL A 304 17.72 -3.68 -0.37
CA VAL A 304 18.20 -4.53 -1.47
C VAL A 304 19.69 -4.47 -1.70
N HIS A 305 20.40 -3.42 -1.28
CA HIS A 305 21.85 -3.28 -1.49
C HIS A 305 22.60 -3.37 -0.15
N PRO A 306 23.39 -4.45 0.08
CA PRO A 306 24.06 -4.64 1.38
C PRO A 306 25.08 -3.58 1.78
N GLY A 307 25.65 -2.84 0.82
CA GLY A 307 26.58 -1.73 1.07
C GLY A 307 25.96 -0.34 0.93
N TYR A 308 24.63 -0.22 0.95
CA TYR A 308 23.94 1.08 0.86
C TYR A 308 23.69 1.64 2.27
N GLU A 309 24.29 2.80 2.55
CA GLU A 309 24.20 3.50 3.85
C GLU A 309 23.15 4.62 3.84
#